data_AF-A0A1M5DA42-F1
#
_entry.id   AF-A0A1M5DA42-F1
#
_cell.length_a   1.000
_cell.length_b   1.000
_cell.length_c   1.000
_cell.angle_alpha   90.00
_cell.angle_beta   90.00
_cell.angle_gamma   90.00
#
_symmetry.space_group_name_H-M   'P 1'
#
loop_
_entity.id
_entity.type
_entity.pdbx_description
1 polymer ?
#
loop_
_entity_poly.entity_id
_entity_poly.type
_entity_poly.pdbx_seq_one_letter_code
_entity_poly.pdbx_strand_id
1 'polypeptide(L)'
;MSITPETTGGDEPVFPVEALPPLPYAPHPGLLILAAPHCLLGSIPACQRLATWPEHTQVLLLRTRRALADAEHARHAPGVHAVTVIPSGPITVEARLAVTYSRHLHHVRRRPAHSYLLAGAPITGTTPTIQATARPPEMTLVPHLVTLTARGGARETVVWEWMWQPEAHLHLGPDLLDETLLRSMLPGLLWLRHASRHHQIPHTAAGRALARILAGRALSIQDVHRNFLLVHELLATHTHAAPDQGRAS
;
A
#
# COMPACT_ATOMS: atom_id res chain seq x y z
N MET A 1 -15.51 0.62 -24.98
CA MET A 1 -15.35 1.73 -24.01
C MET A 1 -14.00 1.56 -23.33
N SER A 2 -12.99 2.27 -23.82
CA SER A 2 -11.64 2.30 -23.23
C SER A 2 -11.64 3.26 -22.06
N ILE A 3 -11.28 2.76 -20.88
CA ILE A 3 -10.81 3.62 -19.79
C ILE A 3 -9.30 3.52 -19.81
N THR A 4 -8.69 4.32 -20.68
CA THR A 4 -7.26 4.62 -20.61
C THR A 4 -7.10 5.65 -19.49
N PRO A 5 -6.25 5.44 -18.48
CA PRO A 5 -5.96 6.48 -17.51
C PRO A 5 -5.15 7.57 -18.22
N GLU A 6 -5.70 8.78 -18.28
CA GLU A 6 -4.96 9.97 -18.70
C GLU A 6 -3.77 10.17 -17.77
N THR A 7 -2.57 9.98 -18.31
CA THR A 7 -1.32 10.38 -17.68
C THR A 7 -1.05 11.86 -17.97
N THR A 8 -1.43 12.71 -17.02
CA THR A 8 -0.84 14.03 -16.82
C THR A 8 -0.43 14.16 -15.35
N GLY A 9 0.88 14.23 -15.11
CA GLY A 9 1.50 14.77 -13.88
C GLY A 9 1.10 14.14 -12.54
N GLY A 10 1.97 13.31 -11.96
CA GLY A 10 2.17 13.23 -10.51
C GLY A 10 1.02 12.76 -9.60
N ASP A 11 -0.20 12.58 -10.09
CA ASP A 11 -1.32 12.18 -9.24
C ASP A 11 -1.17 10.73 -8.80
N GLU A 12 -1.12 10.54 -7.49
CA GLU A 12 -1.19 9.22 -6.91
C GLU A 12 -2.56 8.61 -7.21
N PRO A 13 -2.62 7.38 -7.73
CA PRO A 13 -3.89 6.79 -8.13
C PRO A 13 -4.84 6.68 -6.93
N VAL A 14 -6.06 7.16 -7.13
CA VAL A 14 -7.20 6.83 -6.28
C VAL A 14 -7.65 5.42 -6.66
N PHE A 15 -7.69 4.50 -5.70
CA PHE A 15 -7.97 3.09 -5.98
C PHE A 15 -9.46 2.78 -5.83
N PRO A 16 -10.19 2.56 -6.94
CA PRO A 16 -11.59 2.15 -6.86
C PRO A 16 -11.70 0.75 -6.28
N VAL A 17 -12.60 0.58 -5.31
CA VAL A 17 -12.94 -0.74 -4.72
C VAL A 17 -13.39 -1.75 -5.76
N GLU A 18 -13.97 -1.27 -6.85
CA GLU A 18 -14.50 -2.06 -7.96
C GLU A 18 -13.42 -2.56 -8.91
N ALA A 19 -12.14 -2.25 -8.66
CA ALA A 19 -11.05 -2.74 -9.49
C ALA A 19 -11.14 -4.27 -9.63
N LEU A 20 -11.30 -5.01 -8.53
CA LEU A 20 -11.45 -6.46 -8.55
C LEU A 20 -12.91 -6.90 -8.31
N PRO A 21 -13.38 -7.96 -8.99
CA PRO A 21 -14.70 -8.52 -8.71
C PRO A 21 -14.79 -9.00 -7.25
N PRO A 22 -15.99 -9.13 -6.69
CA PRO A 22 -16.17 -9.80 -5.40
C PRO A 22 -15.49 -11.17 -5.43
N LEU A 23 -14.57 -11.38 -4.49
CA LEU A 23 -13.82 -12.62 -4.39
C LEU A 23 -14.46 -13.53 -3.33
N PRO A 24 -14.40 -14.86 -3.52
CA PRO A 24 -14.98 -15.81 -2.57
C PRO A 24 -14.26 -15.78 -1.22
N TYR A 25 -14.82 -16.49 -0.25
CA TYR A 25 -14.25 -16.70 1.07
C TYR A 25 -12.90 -17.47 0.98
N ALA A 26 -11.91 -17.05 1.77
CA ALA A 26 -10.64 -17.75 1.94
C ALA A 26 -10.73 -18.70 3.16
N PRO A 27 -10.73 -20.03 2.97
CA PRO A 27 -10.90 -20.98 4.08
C PRO A 27 -9.73 -21.02 5.06
N HIS A 28 -8.57 -20.53 4.64
CA HIS A 28 -7.34 -20.48 5.43
C HIS A 28 -6.63 -19.15 5.16
N PRO A 29 -5.67 -18.74 6.02
CA PRO A 29 -4.73 -17.71 5.63
C PRO A 29 -4.05 -18.09 4.31
N GLY A 30 -3.64 -17.09 3.55
CA GLY A 30 -3.09 -17.35 2.23
C GLY A 30 -2.58 -16.10 1.54
N LEU A 31 -2.30 -16.28 0.26
CA LEU A 31 -1.85 -15.22 -0.64
C LEU A 31 -2.89 -15.00 -1.72
N LEU A 32 -3.25 -13.74 -1.92
CA LEU A 32 -3.91 -13.27 -3.12
C LEU A 32 -2.84 -12.79 -4.09
N ILE A 33 -2.75 -13.42 -5.26
CA ILE A 33 -1.68 -13.19 -6.24
C ILE A 33 -2.30 -12.73 -7.55
N LEU A 34 -1.71 -11.68 -8.13
CA LEU A 34 -2.00 -11.30 -9.51
C LEU A 34 -0.88 -11.78 -10.40
N ALA A 35 -1.23 -12.54 -11.42
CA ALA A 35 -0.25 -13.16 -12.29
C ALA A 35 -0.70 -13.16 -13.75
N ALA A 36 0.26 -13.18 -14.67
CA ALA A 36 0.03 -13.40 -16.08
C ALA A 36 -0.62 -14.77 -16.33
N PRO A 37 -1.35 -14.97 -17.46
CA PRO A 37 -2.02 -16.23 -17.78
C PRO A 37 -1.15 -17.48 -17.74
N HIS A 38 0.14 -17.33 -18.04
CA HIS A 38 1.12 -18.39 -18.17
C HIS A 38 1.95 -18.62 -16.90
N CYS A 39 1.60 -17.98 -15.78
CA CYS A 39 2.30 -18.16 -14.52
C CYS A 39 2.12 -19.58 -13.98
N LEU A 40 3.24 -20.24 -13.67
CA LEU A 40 3.28 -21.64 -13.22
C LEU A 40 2.70 -21.84 -11.80
N LEU A 41 2.53 -20.77 -11.03
CA LEU A 41 1.89 -20.87 -9.71
C LEU A 41 0.47 -21.43 -9.81
N GLY A 42 -0.23 -21.21 -10.93
CA GLY A 42 -1.55 -21.78 -11.19
C GLY A 42 -1.58 -23.31 -11.26
N SER A 43 -0.44 -23.96 -11.46
CA SER A 43 -0.31 -25.42 -11.51
C SER A 43 -0.05 -26.06 -10.13
N ILE A 44 0.16 -25.26 -9.08
CA ILE A 44 0.38 -25.75 -7.72
C ILE A 44 -0.96 -26.23 -7.13
N PRO A 45 -1.08 -27.45 -6.59
CA PRO A 45 -2.35 -27.96 -6.04
C PRO A 45 -2.97 -27.12 -4.91
N ALA A 46 -2.15 -26.40 -4.16
CA ALA A 46 -2.59 -25.48 -3.12
C ALA A 46 -3.14 -24.14 -3.67
N CYS A 47 -2.94 -23.87 -4.96
CA CYS A 47 -3.33 -22.65 -5.64
C CYS A 47 -4.67 -22.83 -6.37
N GLN A 48 -5.59 -21.89 -6.16
CA GLN A 48 -6.89 -21.86 -6.80
C GLN A 48 -7.04 -20.58 -7.63
N ARG A 49 -7.45 -20.69 -8.90
CA ARG A 49 -7.85 -19.52 -9.68
C ARG A 49 -9.22 -19.05 -9.23
N LEU A 50 -9.31 -17.81 -8.74
CA LEU A 50 -10.56 -17.22 -8.28
C LEU A 50 -11.29 -16.46 -9.39
N ALA A 51 -10.56 -15.69 -10.18
CA ALA A 51 -11.13 -14.83 -11.22
C ALA A 51 -10.10 -14.50 -12.30
N THR A 52 -10.60 -13.89 -13.38
CA THR A 52 -9.79 -13.17 -14.37
C THR A 52 -10.08 -11.69 -14.22
N TRP A 53 -9.02 -10.88 -14.20
CA TRP A 53 -9.02 -9.43 -14.13
C TRP A 53 -8.61 -8.85 -15.51
N PRO A 54 -8.87 -7.56 -15.84
CA PRO A 54 -8.50 -6.98 -17.14
C PRO A 54 -7.05 -7.24 -17.54
N GLU A 55 -6.82 -7.17 -18.86
CA GLU A 55 -5.54 -7.50 -19.49
C GLU A 55 -5.12 -8.97 -19.26
N HIS A 56 -6.12 -9.85 -19.14
CA HIS A 56 -5.92 -11.29 -18.93
C HIS A 56 -5.15 -11.63 -17.65
N THR A 57 -5.11 -10.74 -16.65
CA THR A 57 -4.44 -11.02 -15.39
C THR A 57 -5.26 -12.03 -14.59
N GLN A 58 -4.64 -13.10 -14.11
CA GLN A 58 -5.28 -14.10 -13.25
C GLN A 58 -5.22 -13.65 -11.80
N VAL A 59 -6.32 -13.87 -11.08
CA VAL A 59 -6.40 -13.71 -9.62
C VAL A 59 -6.33 -15.10 -9.00
N LEU A 60 -5.22 -15.36 -8.31
CA LEU A 60 -4.92 -16.66 -7.70
C LEU A 60 -4.99 -16.57 -6.18
N LEU A 61 -5.49 -17.62 -5.55
CA LEU A 61 -5.46 -17.83 -4.11
C LEU A 61 -4.55 -19.00 -3.78
N LEU A 62 -3.39 -18.72 -3.19
CA LEU A 62 -2.51 -19.75 -2.64
C LEU A 62 -2.82 -19.95 -1.16
N ARG A 63 -3.25 -21.15 -0.79
CA ARG A 63 -3.50 -21.52 0.62
C ARG A 63 -2.18 -21.81 1.32
N THR A 64 -1.89 -21.10 2.41
CA THR A 64 -0.64 -21.32 3.15
C THR A 64 -0.72 -20.88 4.61
N ARG A 65 0.02 -21.59 5.47
CA ARG A 65 0.27 -21.18 6.87
C ARG A 65 1.59 -20.41 7.03
N ARG A 66 2.44 -20.38 6.00
CA ARG A 66 3.76 -19.74 5.97
C ARG A 66 3.71 -18.49 5.08
N ALA A 67 2.74 -17.62 5.33
CA ALA A 67 2.37 -16.57 4.39
C ALA A 67 3.55 -15.73 3.89
N LEU A 68 4.42 -15.23 4.76
CA LEU A 68 5.55 -14.39 4.32
C LEU A 68 6.62 -15.17 3.54
N ALA A 69 6.95 -16.39 3.97
CA ALA A 69 7.94 -17.22 3.27
C ALA A 69 7.45 -17.63 1.87
N ASP A 70 6.17 -18.02 1.76
CA ASP A 70 5.58 -18.38 0.47
C ASP A 70 5.33 -17.15 -0.40
N ALA A 71 5.08 -15.98 0.18
CA ALA A 71 5.01 -14.71 -0.55
C ALA A 71 6.35 -14.32 -1.14
N GLU A 72 7.43 -14.49 -0.38
CA GLU A 72 8.80 -14.27 -0.86
C GLU A 72 9.18 -15.25 -1.95
N HIS A 73 8.74 -16.51 -1.89
CA HIS A 73 8.94 -17.42 -3.00
C HIS A 73 8.11 -17.02 -4.23
N ALA A 74 6.83 -16.70 -4.03
CA ALA A 74 5.90 -16.36 -5.10
C ALA A 74 6.28 -15.08 -5.84
N ARG A 75 6.79 -14.05 -5.15
CA ARG A 75 7.09 -12.75 -5.78
C ARG A 75 8.16 -12.82 -6.86
N HIS A 76 9.01 -13.84 -6.83
CA HIS A 76 10.08 -14.07 -7.80
C HIS A 76 9.66 -15.01 -8.94
N ALA A 77 8.46 -15.61 -8.86
CA ALA A 77 7.97 -16.49 -9.91
C ALA A 77 7.67 -15.68 -11.20
N PRO A 78 8.14 -16.15 -12.38
CA PRO A 78 7.87 -15.49 -13.64
C PRO A 78 6.37 -15.28 -13.90
N GLY A 79 6.01 -14.06 -14.30
CA GLY A 79 4.63 -13.68 -14.56
C GLY A 79 3.86 -13.22 -13.32
N VAL A 80 4.42 -13.24 -12.11
CA VAL A 80 3.79 -12.60 -10.94
C VAL A 80 3.93 -11.08 -11.00
N HIS A 81 2.86 -10.38 -10.65
CA HIS A 81 2.77 -8.92 -10.69
C HIS A 81 2.46 -8.30 -9.32
N ALA A 82 1.82 -9.06 -8.44
CA ALA A 82 1.46 -8.61 -7.11
C ALA A 82 1.27 -9.81 -6.19
N VAL A 83 1.69 -9.67 -4.94
CA VAL A 83 1.43 -10.64 -3.89
C VAL A 83 0.83 -9.90 -2.69
N THR A 84 -0.29 -10.39 -2.17
CA THR A 84 -0.91 -9.85 -0.97
C THR A 84 -1.20 -10.95 0.02
N VAL A 85 -0.76 -10.76 1.24
CA VAL A 85 -1.07 -11.67 2.34
C VAL A 85 -2.45 -11.34 2.89
N ILE A 86 -3.28 -12.37 3.05
CA ILE A 86 -4.65 -12.25 3.56
C ILE A 86 -4.89 -13.21 4.74
N PRO A 87 -5.70 -12.80 5.74
CA PRO A 87 -6.15 -13.70 6.78
C PRO A 87 -7.16 -14.73 6.23
N SER A 88 -7.45 -15.77 7.01
CA SER A 88 -8.63 -16.60 6.77
C SER A 88 -9.90 -15.78 6.93
N GLY A 89 -10.91 -16.04 6.12
CA GLY A 89 -12.19 -15.34 6.20
C GLY A 89 -12.65 -14.77 4.86
N PRO A 90 -13.64 -13.86 4.87
CA PRO A 90 -14.07 -13.14 3.68
C PRO A 90 -12.92 -12.32 3.11
N ILE A 91 -12.72 -12.37 1.79
CA ILE A 91 -11.76 -11.48 1.11
C ILE A 91 -12.36 -10.08 1.06
N THR A 92 -11.90 -9.22 1.97
CA THR A 92 -12.47 -7.89 2.17
C THR A 92 -12.12 -6.91 1.04
N VAL A 93 -12.76 -5.75 1.07
CA VAL A 93 -12.46 -4.62 0.19
C VAL A 93 -10.99 -4.20 0.33
N GLU A 94 -10.49 -4.16 1.56
CA GLU A 94 -9.12 -3.77 1.88
C GLU A 94 -8.13 -4.78 1.30
N ALA A 95 -8.43 -6.08 1.35
CA ALA A 95 -7.56 -7.11 0.75
C ALA A 95 -7.47 -6.94 -0.77
N ARG A 96 -8.60 -6.62 -1.43
CA ARG A 96 -8.63 -6.29 -2.86
C ARG A 96 -7.87 -4.99 -3.18
N LEU A 97 -7.98 -3.98 -2.31
CA LEU A 97 -7.17 -2.77 -2.39
C LEU A 97 -5.68 -3.09 -2.31
N ALA A 98 -5.25 -3.86 -1.30
CA ALA A 98 -3.84 -4.16 -1.08
C ALA A 98 -3.18 -4.88 -2.26
N VAL A 99 -3.89 -5.80 -2.92
CA VAL A 99 -3.38 -6.50 -4.11
C VAL A 99 -3.37 -5.61 -5.36
N THR A 100 -4.37 -4.75 -5.52
CA THR A 100 -4.41 -3.76 -6.59
C THR A 100 -3.28 -2.74 -6.43
N TYR A 101 -3.04 -2.30 -5.19
CA TYR A 101 -1.93 -1.41 -4.83
C TYR A 101 -0.57 -2.07 -5.06
N SER A 102 -0.42 -3.34 -4.71
CA SER A 102 0.80 -4.12 -4.99
C SER A 102 1.11 -4.16 -6.49
N ARG A 103 0.11 -4.36 -7.36
CA ARG A 103 0.30 -4.27 -8.82
C ARG A 103 0.73 -2.86 -9.24
N HIS A 104 0.15 -1.81 -8.65
CA HIS A 104 0.55 -0.43 -8.93
C HIS A 104 2.02 -0.19 -8.56
N LEU A 105 2.45 -0.61 -7.36
CA LEU A 105 3.85 -0.54 -6.92
C LEU A 105 4.78 -1.26 -7.91
N HIS A 106 4.39 -2.45 -8.39
CA HIS A 106 5.14 -3.18 -9.41
C HIS A 106 5.33 -2.36 -10.69
N HIS A 107 4.27 -1.70 -11.15
CA HIS A 107 4.34 -0.86 -12.36
C HIS A 107 5.21 0.37 -12.15
N VAL A 108 5.11 1.04 -10.98
CA VAL A 108 5.94 2.20 -10.64
C VAL A 108 7.42 1.83 -10.60
N ARG A 109 7.77 0.72 -9.96
CA ARG A 109 9.17 0.26 -9.82
C ARG A 109 9.78 -0.27 -11.11
N ARG A 110 8.98 -0.76 -12.05
CA ARG A 110 9.47 -1.21 -13.36
C ARG A 110 9.64 -0.09 -14.38
N ARG A 111 9.31 1.16 -14.05
CA ARG A 111 9.59 2.29 -14.94
C ARG A 111 11.11 2.46 -15.07
N PRO A 112 11.64 2.81 -16.26
CA PRO A 112 13.09 2.89 -16.49
C PRO A 112 13.83 3.78 -15.48
N ALA A 113 13.22 4.89 -15.07
CA ALA A 113 13.81 5.82 -14.10
C ALA A 113 13.92 5.26 -12.66
N HIS A 114 13.28 4.13 -12.36
CA HIS A 114 13.21 3.53 -11.02
C HIS A 114 13.49 2.02 -11.05
N SER A 115 14.06 1.50 -12.14
CA SER A 115 14.26 0.06 -12.31
C SER A 115 15.36 -0.45 -11.40
N TYR A 116 14.96 -1.05 -10.29
CA TYR A 116 15.85 -1.77 -9.39
C TYR A 116 15.85 -3.25 -9.82
N LEU A 117 16.96 -3.70 -10.41
CA LEU A 117 17.13 -5.05 -10.99
C LEU A 117 16.88 -6.21 -10.01
N LEU A 118 16.75 -5.93 -8.71
CA LEU A 118 16.61 -6.91 -7.64
C LEU A 118 15.16 -7.10 -7.15
N ALA A 119 14.23 -6.21 -7.51
CA ALA A 119 12.89 -6.24 -6.91
C ALA A 119 11.97 -7.24 -7.64
N GLY A 120 11.66 -8.36 -6.99
CA GLY A 120 10.50 -9.19 -7.30
C GLY A 120 9.19 -8.42 -7.05
N ALA A 121 8.04 -9.04 -7.34
CA ALA A 121 6.74 -8.39 -7.14
C ALA A 121 6.55 -7.87 -5.68
N PRO A 122 5.87 -6.75 -5.44
CA PRO A 122 5.66 -6.24 -4.09
C PRO A 122 4.82 -7.20 -3.22
N ILE A 123 5.20 -7.36 -1.95
CA ILE A 123 4.42 -8.13 -0.96
C ILE A 123 3.65 -7.16 -0.08
N THR A 124 2.33 -7.14 -0.18
CA THR A 124 1.48 -6.22 0.58
C THR A 124 0.47 -6.92 1.48
N GLY A 125 -0.18 -6.14 2.35
CA GLY A 125 -1.22 -6.62 3.25
C GLY A 125 -2.00 -5.47 3.86
N THR A 126 -3.15 -5.79 4.43
CA THR A 126 -4.04 -4.80 5.08
C THR A 126 -3.77 -4.67 6.57
N THR A 127 -3.16 -5.70 7.15
CA THR A 127 -2.77 -5.70 8.55
C THR A 127 -1.25 -5.74 8.65
N PRO A 128 -0.68 -5.04 9.63
CA PRO A 128 0.74 -5.16 9.90
C PRO A 128 1.09 -6.49 10.59
N THR A 129 0.09 -7.26 11.02
CA THR A 129 0.18 -8.36 11.98
C THR A 129 0.42 -9.73 11.35
N ILE A 130 1.06 -9.81 10.18
CA ILE A 130 1.80 -11.04 9.90
C ILE A 130 2.83 -11.13 11.03
N GLN A 131 2.64 -12.10 11.92
CA GLN A 131 3.27 -12.18 13.23
C GLN A 131 4.72 -11.69 13.15
N ALA A 132 5.05 -10.64 13.90
CA ALA A 132 6.38 -10.01 13.87
C ALA A 132 7.51 -11.03 14.09
N THR A 133 7.21 -12.16 14.75
CA THR A 133 8.10 -13.31 14.96
C THR A 133 8.44 -14.11 13.71
N ALA A 134 7.67 -14.01 12.63
CA ALA A 134 7.88 -14.70 11.37
C ALA A 134 8.57 -13.81 10.31
N ARG A 135 8.80 -12.53 10.60
CA ARG A 135 9.46 -11.59 9.69
C ARG A 135 10.98 -11.72 9.82
N PRO A 136 11.73 -11.95 8.72
CA PRO A 136 13.18 -11.86 8.72
C PRO A 136 13.65 -10.49 9.26
N PRO A 137 14.71 -10.41 10.08
CA PRO A 137 15.22 -9.15 10.62
C PRO A 137 15.57 -8.10 9.57
N GLU A 138 15.93 -8.54 8.36
CA GLU A 138 16.34 -7.69 7.25
C GLU A 138 15.14 -7.21 6.40
N MET A 139 13.91 -7.58 6.75
CA MET A 139 12.70 -7.01 6.18
C MET A 139 12.15 -5.89 7.06
N THR A 140 11.82 -4.77 6.42
CA THR A 140 11.10 -3.65 7.02
C THR A 140 9.64 -3.67 6.58
N LEU A 141 8.78 -3.02 7.36
CA LEU A 141 7.38 -2.82 7.03
C LEU A 141 7.14 -1.35 6.69
N VAL A 142 6.73 -1.10 5.44
CA VAL A 142 6.49 0.25 4.92
C VAL A 142 4.98 0.52 4.88
N PRO A 143 4.48 1.55 5.58
CA PRO A 143 3.08 1.96 5.46
C PRO A 143 2.88 2.85 4.23
N HIS A 144 2.15 2.37 3.24
CA HIS A 144 1.71 3.21 2.12
C HIS A 144 0.39 3.86 2.46
N LEU A 145 0.35 5.18 2.44
CA LEU A 145 -0.86 5.97 2.65
C LEU A 145 -1.65 6.01 1.35
N VAL A 146 -2.87 5.50 1.34
CA VAL A 146 -3.66 5.33 0.11
C VAL A 146 -5.08 5.81 0.28
N THR A 147 -5.68 6.25 -0.83
CA THR A 147 -7.09 6.65 -0.86
C THR A 147 -7.93 5.52 -1.43
N LEU A 148 -8.86 5.01 -0.62
CA LEU A 148 -9.83 3.99 -1.00
C LEU A 148 -11.16 4.64 -1.38
N THR A 149 -11.68 4.37 -2.58
CA THR A 149 -12.99 4.86 -3.03
C THR A 149 -14.03 3.76 -3.19
N ALA A 150 -15.15 3.88 -2.47
CA ALA A 150 -16.24 2.92 -2.47
C ALA A 150 -17.61 3.62 -2.41
N ARG A 151 -18.57 3.22 -3.25
CA ARG A 151 -20.00 3.59 -3.16
C ARG A 151 -20.27 5.06 -2.76
N GLY A 152 -19.64 6.00 -3.45
CA GLY A 152 -19.86 7.44 -3.25
C GLY A 152 -18.98 8.11 -2.18
N GLY A 153 -18.08 7.39 -1.52
CA GLY A 153 -17.15 7.94 -0.52
C GLY A 153 -15.69 7.60 -0.78
N ALA A 154 -14.79 8.49 -0.36
CA ALA A 154 -13.35 8.29 -0.34
C ALA A 154 -12.85 8.33 1.11
N ARG A 155 -12.07 7.34 1.52
CA ARG A 155 -11.39 7.36 2.83
C ARG A 155 -9.90 7.08 2.69
N GLU A 156 -9.11 7.75 3.51
CA GLU A 156 -7.68 7.45 3.59
C GLU A 156 -7.47 6.20 4.43
N THR A 157 -6.58 5.32 3.99
CA THR A 157 -6.24 4.06 4.65
C THR A 157 -4.77 3.72 4.42
N VAL A 158 -4.30 2.63 5.01
CA VAL A 158 -2.92 2.15 4.89
C VAL A 158 -2.90 0.80 4.18
N VAL A 159 -1.98 0.65 3.24
CA VAL A 159 -1.54 -0.66 2.74
C VAL A 159 -0.12 -0.86 3.24
N TRP A 160 0.10 -1.96 3.93
CA TRP A 160 1.42 -2.32 4.42
C TRP A 160 2.18 -3.08 3.35
N GLU A 161 3.46 -2.80 3.20
CA GLU A 161 4.35 -3.54 2.33
C GLU A 161 5.53 -4.11 3.12
N TRP A 162 5.77 -5.41 2.98
CA TRP A 162 6.99 -6.05 3.44
C TRP A 162 8.06 -5.90 2.37
N MET A 163 9.18 -5.29 2.75
CA MET A 163 10.25 -4.94 1.83
C MET A 163 11.59 -5.28 2.46
N TRP A 164 12.51 -5.85 1.68
CA TRP A 164 13.89 -6.02 2.15
C TRP A 164 14.56 -4.66 2.36
N GLN A 165 15.34 -4.51 3.42
CA GLN A 165 16.02 -3.25 3.75
C GLN A 165 16.81 -2.64 2.58
N PRO A 166 17.58 -3.42 1.77
CA PRO A 166 18.22 -2.86 0.58
C PRO A 166 17.24 -2.27 -0.44
N GLU A 167 16.09 -2.92 -0.67
CA GLU A 167 15.03 -2.39 -1.53
C GLU A 167 14.42 -1.11 -0.94
N ALA A 168 14.24 -1.07 0.39
CA ALA A 168 13.71 0.09 1.09
C ALA A 168 14.66 1.29 1.02
N HIS A 169 15.97 1.06 1.19
CA HIS A 169 16.97 2.12 1.04
C HIS A 169 16.99 2.72 -0.37
N LEU A 170 16.87 1.86 -1.40
CA LEU A 170 16.78 2.31 -2.78
C LEU A 170 15.51 3.13 -3.04
N HIS A 171 14.40 2.77 -2.41
CA HIS A 171 13.09 3.37 -2.69
C HIS A 171 12.80 4.64 -1.86
N LEU A 172 13.11 4.60 -0.56
CA LEU A 172 12.76 5.62 0.43
C LEU A 172 13.96 6.49 0.84
N GLY A 173 15.18 6.01 0.59
CA GLY A 173 16.43 6.66 1.00
C GLY A 173 17.14 5.91 2.13
N PRO A 174 18.40 6.26 2.42
CA PRO A 174 19.23 5.55 3.40
C PRO A 174 18.72 5.69 4.84
N ASP A 175 18.05 6.80 5.15
CA ASP A 175 17.55 7.11 6.49
C ASP A 175 16.10 6.64 6.63
N LEU A 176 15.92 5.34 6.86
CA LEU A 176 14.60 4.78 7.14
C LEU A 176 14.12 5.24 8.52
N LEU A 177 12.93 5.83 8.55
CA LEU A 177 12.24 6.13 9.79
C LEU A 177 11.93 4.84 10.56
N ASP A 178 12.03 4.92 11.88
CA ASP A 178 11.68 3.83 12.78
C ASP A 178 10.22 3.39 12.58
N GLU A 179 9.99 2.09 12.57
CA GLU A 179 8.66 1.51 12.32
C GLU A 179 7.67 1.87 13.43
N THR A 180 8.11 1.90 14.68
CA THR A 180 7.26 2.24 15.84
C THR A 180 6.84 3.70 15.79
N LEU A 181 7.77 4.58 15.41
CA LEU A 181 7.50 5.99 15.17
C LEU A 181 6.50 6.19 14.03
N LEU A 182 6.69 5.54 12.88
CA LEU A 182 5.74 5.63 11.77
C LEU A 182 4.34 5.16 12.18
N ARG A 183 4.25 4.06 12.93
CA ARG A 183 2.99 3.54 13.46
C ARG A 183 2.27 4.52 14.37
N SER A 184 2.98 5.18 15.28
CA SER A 184 2.38 6.15 16.20
C SER A 184 1.87 7.40 15.46
N MET A 185 2.52 7.77 14.35
CA MET A 185 2.14 8.91 13.53
C MET A 185 0.98 8.61 12.56
N LEU A 186 0.63 7.34 12.31
CA LEU A 186 -0.33 6.96 11.26
C LEU A 186 -1.66 7.72 11.27
N PRO A 187 -2.36 7.92 12.41
CA PRO A 187 -3.60 8.68 12.41
C PRO A 187 -3.39 10.12 11.90
N GLY A 188 -2.31 10.77 12.33
CA GLY A 188 -1.93 12.11 11.87
C GLY A 188 -1.52 12.13 10.40
N LEU A 189 -0.81 11.11 9.92
CA LEU A 189 -0.42 10.98 8.51
C LEU A 189 -1.64 10.80 7.59
N LEU A 190 -2.64 10.01 8.00
CA LEU A 190 -3.89 9.85 7.26
C LEU A 190 -4.71 11.14 7.24
N TRP A 191 -4.77 11.86 8.35
CA TRP A 191 -5.35 13.20 8.39
C TRP A 191 -4.63 14.17 7.45
N LEU A 192 -3.30 14.21 7.49
CA LEU A 192 -2.50 15.13 6.67
C LEU A 192 -2.62 14.80 5.19
N ARG A 193 -2.69 13.51 4.85
CA ARG A 193 -3.02 13.05 3.49
C ARG A 193 -4.39 13.57 3.06
N HIS A 194 -5.42 13.38 3.88
CA HIS A 194 -6.76 13.89 3.60
C HIS A 194 -6.73 15.42 3.37
N ALA A 195 -6.10 16.16 4.28
CA ALA A 195 -5.93 17.61 4.18
C ALA A 195 -5.20 18.02 2.89
N SER A 196 -4.13 17.30 2.51
CA SER A 196 -3.41 17.57 1.26
C SER A 196 -4.27 17.40 0.01
N ARG A 197 -5.05 16.31 -0.05
CA ARG A 197 -5.94 16.00 -1.17
C ARG A 197 -7.09 17.02 -1.32
N HIS A 198 -7.54 17.61 -0.22
CA HIS A 198 -8.60 18.62 -0.22
C HIS A 198 -8.09 20.06 -0.17
N HIS A 199 -6.78 20.29 -0.34
CA HIS A 199 -6.15 21.61 -0.21
C HIS A 199 -6.40 22.32 1.13
N GLN A 200 -6.53 21.52 2.19
CA GLN A 200 -6.84 21.94 3.57
C GLN A 200 -5.62 21.77 4.51
N ILE A 201 -4.40 21.72 3.98
CA ILE A 201 -3.18 21.71 4.81
C ILE A 201 -3.16 22.98 5.66
N PRO A 202 -2.85 22.91 6.98
CA PRO A 202 -2.84 24.09 7.86
C PRO A 202 -2.03 25.25 7.31
N HIS A 203 -2.51 26.49 7.50
CA HIS A 203 -1.85 27.71 7.02
C HIS A 203 -0.65 28.16 7.88
N THR A 204 0.20 27.22 8.29
CA THR A 204 1.47 27.48 8.99
C THR A 204 2.65 27.61 8.00
N ALA A 205 3.83 28.00 8.47
CA ALA A 205 5.03 28.04 7.62
C ALA A 205 5.37 26.64 7.06
N ALA A 206 5.37 25.61 7.93
CA ALA A 206 5.54 24.22 7.55
C ALA A 206 4.44 23.74 6.58
N GLY A 207 3.18 24.12 6.82
CA GLY A 207 2.06 23.75 5.96
C GLY A 207 2.17 24.34 4.55
N ARG A 208 2.57 25.62 4.44
CA ARG A 208 2.85 26.24 3.14
C ARG A 208 4.07 25.62 2.44
N ALA A 209 5.09 25.18 3.18
CA ALA A 209 6.22 24.47 2.60
C ALA A 209 5.80 23.10 2.05
N LEU A 210 5.08 22.32 2.85
CA LEU A 210 4.57 21.01 2.44
C LEU A 210 3.61 21.12 1.25
N ALA A 211 2.68 22.08 1.26
CA ALA A 211 1.75 22.29 0.14
C ALA A 211 2.48 22.58 -1.19
N ARG A 212 3.58 23.35 -1.15
CA ARG A 212 4.43 23.60 -2.33
C ARG A 212 5.15 22.35 -2.82
N ILE A 213 5.66 21.53 -1.90
CA ILE A 213 6.36 20.27 -2.22
C ILE A 213 5.40 19.25 -2.84
N LEU A 214 4.20 19.14 -2.28
CA LEU A 214 3.16 18.26 -2.80
C LEU A 214 2.59 18.76 -4.12
N ALA A 215 2.58 20.08 -4.34
CA ALA A 215 2.09 20.71 -5.57
C ALA A 215 0.67 20.24 -5.96
N GLY A 216 -0.20 20.10 -4.96
CA GLY A 216 -1.58 19.62 -5.12
C GLY A 216 -1.77 18.10 -5.03
N ARG A 217 -0.71 17.31 -5.01
CA ARG A 217 -0.77 15.85 -4.82
C ARG A 217 -1.11 15.48 -3.38
N ALA A 218 -1.60 14.26 -3.18
CA ALA A 218 -1.73 13.66 -1.86
C ALA A 218 -0.36 13.30 -1.25
N LEU A 219 -0.27 13.33 0.09
CA LEU A 219 0.91 12.92 0.84
C LEU A 219 1.19 11.41 0.69
N SER A 220 2.35 11.04 0.11
CA SER A 220 2.83 9.65 0.03
C SER A 220 3.83 9.31 1.16
N ILE A 221 4.11 8.03 1.37
CA ILE A 221 5.15 7.61 2.34
C ILE A 221 6.55 8.11 1.96
N GLN A 222 6.83 8.23 0.67
CA GLN A 222 8.10 8.77 0.20
C GLN A 222 8.24 10.26 0.54
N ASP A 223 7.14 11.03 0.44
CA ASP A 223 7.11 12.43 0.86
C ASP A 223 7.35 12.56 2.38
N VAL A 224 6.80 11.63 3.18
CA VAL A 224 7.02 11.58 4.64
C VAL A 224 8.48 11.35 4.99
N HIS A 225 9.15 10.37 4.36
CA HIS A 225 10.59 10.14 4.60
C HIS A 225 11.43 11.35 4.19
N ARG A 226 11.19 11.91 2.99
CA ARG A 226 11.98 13.04 2.46
C ARG A 226 11.79 14.34 3.24
N ASN A 227 10.62 14.55 3.83
CA ASN A 227 10.23 15.80 4.47
C ASN A 227 9.83 15.59 5.94
N PHE A 228 10.47 14.62 6.61
CA PHE A 228 10.09 14.16 7.94
C PHE A 228 9.94 15.30 8.95
N LEU A 229 10.87 16.26 8.99
CA LEU A 229 10.81 17.38 9.93
C LEU A 229 9.56 18.26 9.73
N LEU A 230 9.21 18.57 8.48
CA LEU A 230 8.02 19.36 8.16
C LEU A 230 6.74 18.62 8.54
N VAL A 231 6.68 17.32 8.24
CA VAL A 231 5.55 16.47 8.59
C VAL A 231 5.40 16.38 10.10
N HIS A 232 6.49 16.11 10.81
CA HIS A 232 6.50 15.99 12.26
C HIS A 232 6.04 17.28 12.96
N GLU A 233 6.51 18.45 12.50
CA GLU A 233 6.06 19.76 13.01
C GLU A 233 4.54 19.94 12.84
N LEU A 234 4.01 19.61 11.65
CA LEU A 234 2.57 19.71 11.38
C LEU A 234 1.75 18.77 12.26
N LEU A 235 2.20 17.53 12.46
CA LEU A 235 1.49 16.58 13.32
C LEU A 235 1.50 17.02 14.80
N ALA A 236 2.63 17.54 15.30
CA ALA A 236 2.71 18.05 16.67
C ALA A 236 1.71 19.19 16.92
N THR A 237 1.57 20.13 15.98
CA THR A 237 0.59 21.23 16.10
C THR A 237 -0.86 20.74 16.05
N HIS A 238 -1.15 19.69 15.28
CA HIS A 238 -2.48 19.12 15.18
C HIS A 238 -2.91 18.41 16.47
N THR A 239 -2.00 17.64 17.10
CA THR A 239 -2.29 16.95 18.36
C THR A 239 -2.58 17.93 19.51
N HIS A 240 -1.93 19.11 19.51
CA HIS A 240 -2.18 20.14 20.52
C HIS A 240 -3.45 20.98 20.28
N ALA A 241 -3.98 21.00 19.06
CA ALA A 241 -5.22 21.72 18.73
C ALA A 241 -6.50 20.93 19.08
N ALA A 242 -6.38 19.69 19.53
CA ALA A 242 -7.50 18.87 19.99
C ALA A 242 -7.57 18.83 21.53
N PRO A 243 -8.10 19.89 22.15
CA PRO A 243 -9.03 19.69 23.27
C PRO A 243 -10.16 20.74 23.30
N ASP A 244 -11.37 20.36 22.85
CA ASP A 244 -12.66 20.75 23.46
C ASP A 244 -13.84 20.21 22.62
N GLN A 245 -14.14 18.92 22.76
CA GLN A 245 -15.47 18.39 22.46
C GLN A 245 -15.84 17.41 23.58
N GLY A 246 -16.36 17.96 24.69
CA GLY A 246 -16.78 17.11 25.81
C GLY A 246 -17.07 17.79 27.14
N ARG A 247 -17.45 19.07 27.19
CA ARG A 247 -18.25 19.62 28.30
C ARG A 247 -19.35 20.50 27.73
N ALA A 248 -20.46 19.87 27.39
CA ALA A 248 -21.76 20.52 27.39
C ALA A 248 -22.59 19.84 28.48
N SER A 249 -23.05 20.70 29.39
CA SER A 249 -23.89 20.48 30.55
C SER A 249 -25.25 19.87 30.24
#